data_AF-I5BU47-F1
#
_entry.id   AF-I5BU47-F1
#
_cell.length_a   1.000
_cell.length_b   1.000
_cell.length_c   1.000
_cell.angle_alpha   90.00
_cell.angle_beta   90.00
_cell.angle_gamma   90.00
#
_symmetry.space_group_name_H-M   'P 1'
#
loop_
_entity.id
_entity.type
_entity.pdbx_description
1 polymer ?
#
loop_
_entity_poly.entity_id
_entity_poly.type
_entity_poly.pdbx_seq_one_letter_code
_entity_poly.pdbx_strand_id
1 'polypeptide(L)'
;MIKIMKAMNEEKMEKTVLQTLEKLEKLGLDETLPAELSWCWNSFVADKNPVGLIEKSQKAHALLSEKKAVQPRAVSQKLLDDLEKVTRAF
;
A
#
# COMPACT_ATOMS: atom_id res chain seq x y z
N MET A 1 -9.78 -1.40 25.43
CA MET A 1 -9.27 -2.60 24.72
C MET A 1 -8.19 -2.16 23.74
N ILE A 2 -6.92 -2.36 24.06
CA ILE A 2 -5.84 -2.18 23.08
C ILE A 2 -5.90 -3.42 22.18
N LYS A 3 -6.40 -3.28 20.95
CA LYS A 3 -6.31 -4.35 19.95
C LYS A 3 -4.83 -4.53 19.63
N ILE A 4 -4.25 -5.63 20.07
CA ILE A 4 -2.92 -6.05 19.61
C ILE A 4 -3.06 -6.33 18.12
N MET A 5 -2.51 -5.44 17.28
CA MET A 5 -2.45 -5.68 15.84
C MET A 5 -1.52 -6.87 15.60
N LYS A 6 -2.03 -7.91 14.92
CA LYS A 6 -1.22 -9.05 14.51
C LYS A 6 -0.09 -8.53 13.61
N ALA A 7 1.15 -8.91 13.92
CA ALA A 7 2.31 -8.53 13.13
C ALA A 7 2.11 -8.92 11.65
N MET A 8 2.54 -8.02 10.77
CA MET A 8 2.47 -8.24 9.33
C MET A 8 3.68 -9.04 8.87
N ASN A 9 3.46 -10.03 8.01
CA ASN A 9 4.52 -10.84 7.41
C ASN A 9 4.68 -10.49 5.93
N GLU A 10 5.78 -10.91 5.31
CA GLU A 10 6.10 -10.58 3.93
C GLU A 10 5.01 -10.99 2.93
N GLU A 11 4.43 -12.18 3.08
CA GLU A 11 3.32 -12.65 2.22
C GLU A 11 2.10 -11.70 2.26
N LYS A 12 1.74 -11.19 3.44
CA LYS A 12 0.64 -10.21 3.55
C LYS A 12 1.05 -8.85 3.00
N MET A 13 2.31 -8.44 3.18
CA MET A 13 2.82 -7.21 2.58
C MET A 13 2.72 -7.29 1.06
N GLU A 14 3.20 -8.38 0.46
CA GLU A 14 3.14 -8.63 -0.96
C GLU A 14 1.72 -8.53 -1.48
N LYS A 15 0.79 -9.27 -0.85
CA LYS A 15 -0.61 -9.24 -1.24
C LYS A 15 -1.21 -7.84 -1.17
N THR A 16 -0.94 -7.10 -0.09
CA THR A 16 -1.43 -5.73 0.07
C THR A 16 -0.85 -4.79 -0.98
N VAL A 17 0.45 -4.91 -1.28
CA VAL A 17 1.12 -4.12 -2.32
C VAL A 17 0.52 -4.41 -3.68
N LEU A 18 0.40 -5.69 -4.08
CA LEU A 18 -0.18 -6.08 -5.37
C LEU A 18 -1.63 -5.60 -5.52
N GLN A 19 -2.45 -5.70 -4.47
CA GLN A 19 -3.81 -5.16 -4.47
C GLN A 19 -3.83 -3.62 -4.59
N THR A 20 -2.84 -2.94 -4.02
CA THR A 20 -2.69 -1.48 -4.13
C THR A 20 -2.32 -1.08 -5.56
N LEU A 21 -1.36 -1.78 -6.17
CA LEU A 21 -0.95 -1.58 -7.56
C LEU A 21 -2.13 -1.72 -8.52
N GLU A 22 -2.82 -2.87 -8.46
CA GLU A 22 -4.01 -3.14 -9.26
C GLU A 22 -5.07 -2.05 -9.08
N LYS A 23 -5.19 -1.52 -7.85
CA LYS A 23 -6.20 -0.52 -7.54
C LYS A 23 -5.86 0.87 -8.08
N LEU A 24 -4.59 1.28 -7.99
CA LEU A 24 -4.12 2.53 -8.58
C LEU A 24 -4.30 2.51 -10.10
N GLU A 25 -3.88 1.44 -10.76
CA GLU A 25 -4.00 1.26 -12.22
C GLU A 25 -5.46 1.31 -12.67
N LYS A 26 -6.35 0.52 -12.03
CA LYS A 26 -7.78 0.50 -12.38
C LYS A 26 -8.47 1.84 -12.20
N LEU A 27 -8.01 2.67 -11.28
CA LEU A 27 -8.59 3.98 -11.00
C LEU A 27 -7.89 5.11 -11.78
N GLY A 28 -6.81 4.80 -12.51
CA GLY A 28 -5.98 5.79 -13.21
C GLY A 28 -5.38 6.81 -12.26
N LEU A 29 -4.99 6.39 -11.05
CA LEU A 29 -4.43 7.28 -10.03
C LEU A 29 -2.92 7.30 -10.12
N ASP A 30 -2.39 8.43 -10.57
CA ASP A 30 -0.97 8.67 -10.82
C ASP A 30 -0.38 7.72 -11.87
N GLU A 31 0.27 8.30 -12.89
CA GLU A 31 0.79 7.53 -14.02
C GLU A 31 2.05 6.73 -13.68
N THR A 32 2.76 7.12 -12.63
CA THR A 32 4.11 6.61 -12.30
C THR A 32 4.13 5.80 -11.01
N LEU A 33 3.28 6.15 -10.03
CA LEU A 33 3.31 5.57 -8.70
C LEU A 33 3.13 4.04 -8.68
N PRO A 34 2.28 3.40 -9.51
CA PRO A 34 2.22 1.93 -9.56
C PRO A 34 3.58 1.31 -9.93
N ALA A 35 4.23 1.83 -10.96
CA ALA A 35 5.54 1.32 -11.39
C ALA A 35 6.61 1.55 -10.30
N GLU A 36 6.63 2.72 -9.67
CA GLU A 36 7.56 3.03 -8.58
C GLU A 36 7.34 2.13 -7.36
N LEU A 37 6.09 1.91 -6.96
CA LEU A 37 5.76 1.05 -5.82
C LEU A 37 6.11 -0.41 -6.11
N SER A 38 5.88 -0.88 -7.34
CA SER A 38 6.32 -2.21 -7.79
C SER A 38 7.84 -2.35 -7.73
N TRP A 39 8.58 -1.34 -8.19
CA TRP A 39 10.04 -1.32 -8.09
C TRP A 39 10.50 -1.37 -6.63
N CYS A 40 9.91 -0.54 -5.76
CA CYS A 40 10.27 -0.50 -4.35
C CYS A 40 9.99 -1.82 -3.62
N TRP A 41 8.90 -2.50 -3.98
CA TRP A 41 8.61 -3.83 -3.47
C TRP A 41 9.70 -4.84 -3.85
N ASN A 42 10.08 -4.89 -5.12
CA ASN A 42 11.11 -5.81 -5.58
C ASN A 42 12.49 -5.47 -4.98
N SER A 43 12.82 -4.18 -4.81
CA SER A 43 14.03 -3.75 -4.10
C SER A 43 14.02 -4.27 -2.67
N PHE A 44 12.94 -4.02 -1.92
CA PHE A 44 12.79 -4.49 -0.54
C PHE A 44 12.93 -6.02 -0.43
N VAL A 45 12.35 -6.79 -1.35
CA VAL A 45 12.49 -8.25 -1.35
C VAL A 45 13.97 -8.65 -1.48
N ALA A 46 14.74 -7.93 -2.29
CA ALA A 46 16.15 -8.21 -2.55
C ALA A 46 17.10 -7.75 -1.43
N ASP A 47 16.91 -6.54 -0.88
CA ASP A 47 17.87 -5.90 0.02
C ASP A 47 17.37 -5.68 1.47
N LYS A 48 16.07 -5.96 1.71
CA LYS A 48 15.38 -5.72 2.98
C LYS A 48 15.41 -4.27 3.47
N ASN A 49 15.66 -3.32 2.57
CA ASN A 49 15.56 -1.89 2.84
C ASN A 49 14.11 -1.41 2.61
N PRO A 50 13.37 -1.02 3.65
CA PRO A 50 11.96 -0.69 3.51
C PRO A 50 11.71 0.76 3.09
N VAL A 51 12.73 1.62 3.02
CA VAL A 51 12.57 3.08 2.88
C VAL A 51 11.70 3.46 1.69
N GLY A 52 12.04 2.96 0.49
CA GLY A 52 11.26 3.24 -0.72
C GLY A 52 9.85 2.66 -0.66
N LEU A 53 9.71 1.44 -0.12
CA LEU A 53 8.42 0.78 0.03
C LEU A 53 7.49 1.57 0.95
N ILE A 54 7.99 2.06 2.09
CA ILE A 54 7.25 2.90 3.03
C ILE A 54 6.80 4.19 2.34
N GLU A 55 7.72 4.92 1.71
CA GLU A 55 7.44 6.21 1.09
C GLU A 55 6.36 6.09 0.00
N LYS A 56 6.52 5.13 -0.91
CA LYS A 56 5.55 4.94 -2.00
C LYS A 56 4.22 4.37 -1.51
N SER A 57 4.22 3.53 -0.47
CA SER A 57 2.99 3.04 0.17
C SER A 57 2.21 4.16 0.86
N GLN A 58 2.89 5.13 1.49
CA GLN A 58 2.24 6.31 2.08
C GLN A 58 1.58 7.18 1.01
N LYS A 59 2.27 7.43 -0.11
CA LYS A 59 1.71 8.16 -1.26
C LYS A 59 0.48 7.46 -1.83
N ALA A 60 0.55 6.14 -2.03
CA ALA A 60 -0.57 5.35 -2.52
C ALA A 60 -1.76 5.38 -1.54
N HIS A 61 -1.49 5.29 -0.24
CA HIS A 61 -2.52 5.39 0.80
C HIS A 61 -3.24 6.74 0.76
N ALA A 62 -2.51 7.85 0.60
CA ALA A 62 -3.10 9.19 0.50
C ALA A 62 -4.04 9.30 -0.72
N LEU A 63 -3.56 8.94 -1.92
CA LEU A 63 -4.37 9.00 -3.15
C LEU A 63 -5.62 8.11 -3.08
N LEU A 64 -5.48 6.88 -2.57
CA LEU A 64 -6.62 5.98 -2.41
C LEU A 64 -7.62 6.46 -1.36
N SER A 65 -7.14 7.12 -0.30
CA SER A 65 -7.99 7.72 0.73
C SER A 65 -8.78 8.91 0.18
N GLU A 66 -8.12 9.80 -0.58
CA GLU A 66 -8.77 10.91 -1.27
C GLU A 66 -9.82 10.41 -2.26
N LYS A 67 -9.46 9.42 -3.09
CA LYS A 67 -10.40 8.82 -4.03
C LYS A 67 -11.59 8.18 -3.33
N LYS A 68 -11.37 7.54 -2.17
CA LYS A 68 -12.46 6.98 -1.35
C LYS A 68 -13.35 8.08 -0.77
N ALA A 69 -12.80 9.21 -0.34
CA ALA A 69 -13.59 10.32 0.19
C ALA A 69 -14.58 10.86 -0.86
N VAL A 70 -14.13 10.96 -2.12
CA VAL A 70 -14.99 11.39 -3.24
C VAL A 70 -15.90 10.26 -3.74
N GLN A 71 -15.40 9.02 -3.76
CA GLN A 71 -16.11 7.85 -4.24
C GLN A 71 -16.01 6.70 -3.21
N PRO A 72 -16.89 6.66 -2.18
CA PRO A 72 -16.76 5.77 -1.01
C PRO A 72 -16.65 4.27 -1.29
N ARG A 73 -17.22 3.84 -2.43
CA ARG A 73 -17.21 2.45 -2.90
C ARG A 73 -16.04 2.11 -3.83
N ALA A 74 -15.27 3.11 -4.25
CA ALA A 74 -14.13 2.89 -5.13
C ALA A 74 -13.07 2.06 -4.43
N VAL A 75 -12.72 2.37 -3.17
CA VAL A 75 -11.66 1.70 -2.41
C VAL A 75 -12.25 1.08 -1.15
N SER A 76 -11.88 -0.16 -0.82
CA SER A 76 -12.31 -0.80 0.42
C SER A 76 -11.56 -0.20 1.62
N GLN A 77 -12.22 -0.07 2.77
CA GLN A 77 -11.53 0.41 3.98
C GLN A 77 -10.39 -0.56 4.38
N LYS A 78 -10.63 -1.86 4.19
CA LYS A 78 -9.65 -2.91 4.48
C LYS A 78 -8.33 -2.71 3.72
N LEU A 79 -8.38 -2.31 2.44
CA LEU A 79 -7.16 -2.06 1.66
C LEU A 79 -6.34 -0.90 2.24
N LEU A 80 -7.01 0.19 2.65
CA LEU A 80 -6.35 1.32 3.33
C LEU A 80 -5.73 0.88 4.66
N ASP A 81 -6.50 0.18 5.50
CA ASP A 81 -6.02 -0.28 6.81
C ASP A 81 -4.83 -1.26 6.69
N ASP A 82 -4.85 -2.14 5.68
CA ASP A 82 -3.77 -3.09 5.45
C ASP A 82 -2.54 -2.40 4.83
N LEU A 83 -2.73 -1.42 3.94
CA LEU A 83 -1.63 -0.61 3.38
C LEU A 83 -0.98 0.29 4.42
N GLU A 84 -1.76 0.89 5.33
CA GLU A 84 -1.23 1.65 6.46
C GLU A 84 -0.31 0.79 7.33
N LYS A 85 -0.66 -0.47 7.57
CA LYS A 85 0.21 -1.38 8.32
C LYS A 85 1.56 -1.60 7.62
N VAL A 86 1.62 -1.61 6.28
CA VAL A 86 2.88 -1.69 5.51
C VAL A 86 3.80 -0.55 5.87
N THR A 87 3.25 0.66 6.00
CA THR A 87 4.04 1.85 6.34
C THR A 87 4.57 1.87 7.77
N ARG A 88 4.09 0.95 8.63
CA ARG A 88 4.41 0.86 10.06
C ARG A 88 5.02 -0.48 10.47
N ALA A 89 5.37 -1.32 9.50
CA ALA A 89 5.86 -2.69 9.76
C ALA A 89 7.35 -2.78 10.11
N PHE A 90 8.07 -1.65 10.06
CA PHE A 90 9.52 -1.55 10.19
C PHE A 90 9.91 -0.50 11.24
#